data_AF-A0A524LX95-F1
#
_entry.id   AF-A0A524LX95-F1
#
_cell.length_a   1.000
_cell.length_b   1.000
_cell.length_c   1.000
_cell.angle_alpha   90.00
_cell.angle_beta   90.00
_cell.angle_gamma   90.00
#
_symmetry.space_group_name_H-M   'P 1'
#
loop_
_entity.id
_entity.type
_entity.pdbx_description
1 polymer ?
#
loop_
_entity_poly.entity_id
_entity_poly.type
_entity_poly.pdbx_seq_one_letter_code
_entity_poly.pdbx_strand_id
1 'polypeptide(L)'
;MKSKLLTFLLILSLVANAYFVWFQPTPPGSEQVLEMQASINSLEKENERLETQITQNNQSLQSYASQLDFYRERVFELENNLQACPAGMEGFATLQAPAVFQKVELERSGPFIREAVSEEGTLLNISVETRTGKGRVLVQTTPLMGVIFQDAANTAVFVAQQETGVSLSGSDVIFSITSNQEIPGVDGSSAGALMTLLTISAINGTELNDSI
;
A
#
# COMPACT_ATOMS: atom_id res chain seq x y z
N MET A 1 -50.36 66.35 15.50
CA MET A 1 -49.74 65.95 14.21
C MET A 1 -48.58 64.96 14.36
N LYS A 2 -47.84 64.92 15.47
CA LYS A 2 -46.65 64.05 15.64
C LYS A 2 -46.93 62.54 15.77
N SER A 3 -48.06 62.11 16.38
CA SER A 3 -48.29 60.66 16.60
C SER A 3 -48.69 59.90 15.33
N LYS A 4 -49.50 60.49 14.44
CA LYS A 4 -49.91 59.86 13.18
C LYS A 4 -48.73 59.60 12.23
N LEU A 5 -47.72 60.48 12.28
CA LEU A 5 -46.48 60.36 11.51
C LEU A 5 -45.63 59.18 12.00
N LEU A 6 -45.56 58.99 13.33
CA LEU A 6 -44.84 57.87 13.94
C LEU A 6 -45.49 56.51 13.58
N THR A 7 -46.82 56.43 13.66
CA THR A 7 -47.56 55.20 13.31
C THR A 7 -47.39 54.85 11.83
N PHE A 8 -47.40 55.83 10.94
CA PHE A 8 -47.17 55.60 9.51
C PHE A 8 -45.76 55.07 9.23
N LEU A 9 -44.75 55.61 9.92
CA LEU A 9 -43.36 55.18 9.80
C LEU A 9 -43.17 53.74 10.29
N LEU A 10 -43.87 53.38 11.37
CA LEU A 10 -43.84 52.02 11.93
C LEU A 10 -44.51 51.00 10.99
N ILE A 11 -45.67 51.36 10.41
CA ILE A 11 -46.35 50.50 9.42
C ILE A 11 -45.47 50.32 8.18
N LEU A 12 -44.84 51.40 7.69
CA LEU A 12 -43.94 51.34 6.54
C LEU A 12 -42.72 50.45 6.81
N SER A 13 -42.13 50.54 8.00
CA SER A 13 -41.02 49.66 8.42
C SER A 13 -41.46 48.20 8.51
N LEU A 14 -42.67 47.93 9.01
CA LEU A 14 -43.18 46.57 9.16
C LEU A 14 -43.47 45.93 7.80
N VAL A 15 -44.04 46.70 6.86
CA VAL A 15 -44.28 46.26 5.48
C VAL A 15 -42.96 46.05 4.73
N ALA A 16 -41.98 46.96 4.91
CA ALA A 16 -40.66 46.80 4.32
C ALA A 16 -39.96 45.54 4.84
N ASN A 17 -39.99 45.28 6.14
CA ASN A 17 -39.42 44.06 6.72
C ASN A 17 -40.16 42.80 6.27
N ALA A 18 -41.50 42.83 6.19
CA ALA A 18 -42.28 41.71 5.68
C ALA A 18 -41.98 41.40 4.20
N TYR A 19 -41.80 42.46 3.39
CA TYR A 19 -41.37 42.33 2.00
C TYR A 19 -39.96 41.73 1.90
N PHE A 20 -39.02 42.19 2.73
CA PHE A 20 -37.66 41.64 2.76
C PHE A 20 -37.62 40.16 3.16
N VAL A 21 -38.47 39.70 4.08
CA VAL A 21 -38.55 38.28 4.47
C VAL A 21 -39.18 37.43 3.36
N TRP A 22 -40.23 37.92 2.71
CA TRP A 22 -40.92 37.18 1.64
C TRP A 22 -40.10 37.10 0.35
N PHE A 23 -39.31 38.14 0.06
CA PHE A 23 -38.49 38.27 -1.13
C PHE A 23 -37.00 38.05 -0.85
N GLN A 24 -36.63 37.28 0.19
CA GLN A 24 -35.24 36.86 0.35
C GLN A 24 -34.80 36.11 -0.91
N PRO A 25 -33.80 36.61 -1.66
CA PRO A 25 -33.14 35.80 -2.67
C PRO A 25 -32.53 34.60 -1.95
N THR A 26 -32.62 33.41 -2.55
CA THR A 26 -31.91 32.23 -2.05
C THR A 26 -30.47 32.61 -1.72
N PRO A 27 -29.96 32.28 -0.53
CA PRO A 27 -28.63 32.72 -0.13
C PRO A 27 -27.62 32.26 -1.19
N PRO A 28 -26.77 33.18 -1.70
CA PRO A 28 -25.76 32.81 -2.68
C PRO A 28 -24.86 31.74 -2.06
N GLY A 29 -24.80 30.57 -2.70
CA GLY A 29 -24.09 29.38 -2.20
C GLY A 29 -24.99 28.18 -1.85
N SER A 30 -26.32 28.31 -1.84
CA SER A 30 -27.23 27.17 -1.61
C SER A 30 -27.13 26.07 -2.68
N GLU A 31 -26.97 26.42 -3.96
CA GLU A 31 -26.71 25.45 -5.04
C GLU A 31 -25.35 24.75 -4.88
N GLN A 32 -24.31 25.50 -4.52
CA GLN A 32 -22.96 24.93 -4.32
C GLN A 32 -22.93 23.94 -3.14
N VAL A 33 -23.66 24.25 -2.06
CA VAL A 33 -23.79 23.34 -0.91
C VAL A 33 -24.55 22.06 -1.30
N LEU A 34 -25.59 22.17 -2.13
CA LEU A 34 -26.34 21.02 -2.63
C LEU A 34 -25.49 20.13 -3.55
N GLU A 35 -24.72 20.73 -4.46
CA GLU A 35 -23.80 20.01 -5.35
C GLU A 35 -22.69 19.31 -4.55
N MET A 36 -22.13 19.99 -3.55
CA MET A 36 -21.11 19.42 -2.68
C MET A 36 -21.68 18.25 -1.85
N GLN A 37 -22.90 18.38 -1.33
CA GLN A 37 -23.57 17.27 -0.63
C GLN A 37 -23.80 16.08 -1.56
N ALA A 38 -24.17 16.32 -2.82
CA ALA A 38 -24.33 15.25 -3.80
C ALA A 38 -23.01 14.54 -4.11
N SER A 39 -21.90 15.28 -4.24
CA SER A 39 -20.56 14.70 -4.39
C SER A 39 -20.12 13.89 -3.17
N ILE A 40 -20.36 14.39 -1.96
CA ILE A 40 -20.03 13.64 -0.72
C ILE A 40 -20.79 12.31 -0.71
N ASN A 41 -22.10 12.34 -1.00
CA ASN A 41 -22.90 11.12 -1.02
C ASN A 41 -22.45 10.14 -2.13
N SER A 42 -22.00 10.64 -3.29
CA SER A 42 -21.48 9.76 -4.35
C SER A 42 -20.15 9.13 -3.98
N LEU A 43 -19.25 9.91 -3.37
CA LEU A 43 -17.95 9.44 -2.88
C LEU A 43 -18.12 8.40 -1.76
N GLU A 44 -19.06 8.61 -0.85
CA GLU A 44 -19.40 7.65 0.20
C GLU A 44 -19.87 6.32 -0.39
N LYS A 45 -20.76 6.38 -1.40
CA LYS A 45 -21.22 5.18 -2.11
C LYS A 45 -20.09 4.48 -2.90
N GLU A 46 -19.17 5.25 -3.48
CA GLU A 46 -18.01 4.69 -4.16
C GLU A 46 -17.07 4.01 -3.16
N ASN A 47 -16.84 4.62 -2.00
CA ASN A 47 -16.05 4.02 -0.92
C ASN A 47 -16.65 2.70 -0.43
N GLU A 48 -17.96 2.63 -0.17
CA GLU A 48 -18.64 1.38 0.20
C GLU A 48 -18.46 0.28 -0.87
N ARG A 49 -18.54 0.67 -2.15
CA ARG A 49 -18.32 -0.26 -3.27
C ARG A 49 -16.88 -0.74 -3.32
N LEU A 50 -15.91 0.15 -3.12
CA LEU A 50 -14.48 -0.17 -3.08
C LEU A 50 -14.16 -1.08 -1.89
N GLU A 51 -14.69 -0.81 -0.70
CA GLU A 51 -14.53 -1.67 0.48
C GLU A 51 -15.07 -3.08 0.23
N THR A 52 -16.24 -3.18 -0.40
CA THR A 52 -16.83 -4.46 -0.79
C THR A 52 -15.92 -5.22 -1.76
N GLN A 53 -15.36 -4.52 -2.77
CA GLN A 53 -14.42 -5.12 -3.73
C GLN A 53 -13.13 -5.58 -3.08
N ILE A 54 -12.55 -4.77 -2.19
CA ILE A 54 -11.35 -5.14 -1.43
C ILE A 54 -11.62 -6.40 -0.62
N THR A 55 -12.77 -6.48 0.06
CA THR A 55 -13.16 -7.66 0.84
C THR A 55 -13.28 -8.91 -0.04
N GLN A 56 -13.97 -8.80 -1.18
CA GLN A 56 -14.13 -9.92 -2.13
C GLN A 56 -12.81 -10.36 -2.76
N ASN A 57 -11.94 -9.41 -3.13
CA ASN A 57 -10.62 -9.70 -3.67
C ASN A 57 -9.74 -10.38 -2.62
N ASN A 58 -9.78 -9.92 -1.37
CA ASN A 58 -9.04 -10.55 -0.27
C ASN A 58 -9.51 -11.98 -0.02
N GLN A 59 -10.83 -12.24 0.00
CA GLN A 59 -11.36 -13.61 0.10
C GLN A 59 -10.91 -14.49 -1.06
N SER A 60 -10.91 -13.95 -2.28
CA SER A 60 -10.46 -14.68 -3.47
C SER A 60 -8.96 -15.01 -3.40
N LEU A 61 -8.13 -14.04 -2.99
CA LEU A 61 -6.69 -14.24 -2.77
C LEU A 61 -6.41 -15.31 -1.72
N GLN A 62 -7.15 -15.31 -0.61
CA GLN A 62 -7.04 -16.34 0.43
C GLN A 62 -7.41 -17.73 -0.09
N SER A 63 -8.45 -17.84 -0.93
CA SER A 63 -8.83 -19.09 -1.59
C SER A 63 -7.73 -19.60 -2.53
N TYR A 64 -7.15 -18.71 -3.35
CA TYR A 64 -6.03 -19.08 -4.23
C TYR A 64 -4.79 -19.50 -3.46
N ALA A 65 -4.44 -18.79 -2.39
CA ALA A 65 -3.33 -19.17 -1.52
C ALA A 65 -3.54 -20.57 -0.92
N SER A 66 -4.75 -20.85 -0.42
CA SER A 66 -5.11 -22.16 0.15
C SER A 66 -5.04 -23.29 -0.88
N GLN A 67 -5.47 -23.04 -2.12
CA GLN A 67 -5.36 -24.02 -3.20
C GLN A 67 -3.90 -24.29 -3.58
N LEU A 68 -3.07 -23.25 -3.67
CA LEU A 68 -1.64 -23.41 -3.96
C LEU A 68 -0.93 -24.20 -2.87
N ASP A 69 -1.24 -23.95 -1.60
CA ASP A 69 -0.68 -24.70 -0.48
C ASP A 69 -1.08 -26.18 -0.52
N PHE A 70 -2.33 -26.48 -0.88
CA PHE A 70 -2.79 -27.86 -1.09
C PHE A 70 -2.00 -28.57 -2.21
N TYR A 71 -1.81 -27.91 -3.37
CA TYR A 71 -1.05 -28.50 -4.46
C TYR A 71 0.44 -28.66 -4.11
N ARG A 72 1.04 -27.70 -3.42
CA ARG A 72 2.43 -27.79 -2.92
C ARG A 72 2.61 -28.94 -1.95
N GLU A 73 1.67 -29.14 -1.01
CA GLU A 73 1.70 -30.30 -0.10
C GLU A 73 1.72 -31.60 -0.90
N ARG A 74 0.82 -31.69 -1.89
CA ARG A 74 0.70 -32.90 -2.69
C ARG A 74 1.97 -33.18 -3.49
N VAL A 75 2.53 -32.16 -4.13
CA VAL A 75 3.80 -32.29 -4.87
C VAL A 75 4.93 -32.73 -3.92
N PHE A 76 5.05 -32.09 -2.76
CA PHE A 76 6.05 -32.44 -1.76
C PHE A 76 5.92 -33.89 -1.28
N GLU A 77 4.69 -34.36 -1.01
CA GLU A 77 4.44 -35.77 -0.68
C GLU A 77 4.87 -36.71 -1.81
N LEU A 78 4.55 -36.39 -3.07
CA LEU A 78 4.94 -37.21 -4.21
C LEU A 78 6.47 -37.26 -4.37
N GLU A 79 7.15 -36.12 -4.27
CA GLU A 79 8.61 -36.03 -4.38
C GLU A 79 9.31 -36.81 -3.25
N ASN A 80 8.82 -36.68 -2.01
CA ASN A 80 9.35 -37.41 -0.85
C ASN A 80 9.19 -38.92 -1.00
N ASN A 81 8.03 -39.39 -1.49
CA ASN A 81 7.79 -40.81 -1.76
C ASN A 81 8.68 -41.34 -2.88
N LEU A 82 9.11 -40.50 -3.82
CA LEU A 82 9.95 -40.86 -4.96
C LEU A 82 11.45 -40.77 -4.65
N GLN A 83 11.86 -40.33 -3.44
CA GLN A 83 13.25 -39.95 -3.11
C GLN A 83 13.85 -38.95 -4.12
N ALA A 84 12.99 -38.22 -4.82
CA ALA A 84 13.35 -37.28 -5.88
C ALA A 84 13.34 -35.83 -5.39
N CYS A 85 13.32 -35.61 -4.07
CA CYS A 85 13.44 -34.27 -3.52
C CYS A 85 14.81 -33.70 -3.94
N PRO A 86 14.85 -32.53 -4.62
CA PRO A 86 16.07 -31.75 -4.59
C PRO A 86 16.38 -31.49 -3.12
N ALA A 87 17.59 -31.80 -2.68
CA ALA A 87 18.00 -31.55 -1.31
C ALA A 87 17.69 -30.09 -0.96
N GLY A 88 16.93 -29.88 0.12
CA GLY A 88 16.65 -28.55 0.61
C GLY A 88 17.96 -27.80 0.81
N MET A 89 18.02 -26.59 0.28
CA MET A 89 19.19 -25.74 0.31
C MET A 89 19.04 -24.76 1.46
N GLU A 90 20.13 -24.61 2.19
CA GLU A 90 20.28 -23.57 3.21
C GLU A 90 21.31 -22.56 2.74
N GLY A 91 21.00 -21.29 2.91
CA GLY A 91 21.80 -20.20 2.39
C GLY A 91 21.33 -18.87 2.97
N PHE A 92 22.25 -17.92 3.06
CA PHE A 92 21.96 -16.60 3.61
C PHE A 92 22.79 -15.56 2.89
N ALA A 93 22.17 -14.43 2.58
CA ALA A 93 22.85 -13.25 2.06
C ALA A 93 22.16 -11.97 2.56
N THR A 94 22.94 -10.91 2.72
CA THR A 94 22.43 -9.60 3.15
C THR A 94 23.15 -8.48 2.42
N LEU A 95 22.46 -7.37 2.17
CA LEU A 95 23.06 -6.15 1.63
C LEU A 95 22.24 -4.93 2.07
N GLN A 96 22.92 -3.78 2.18
CA GLN A 96 22.25 -2.49 2.37
C GLN A 96 21.91 -1.88 1.02
N ALA A 97 20.74 -1.27 0.91
CA ALA A 97 20.27 -0.69 -0.33
C ALA A 97 19.68 0.70 -0.13
N PRO A 98 19.96 1.66 -1.02
CA PRO A 98 19.28 2.94 -0.98
C PRO A 98 17.82 2.78 -1.36
N ALA A 99 16.97 3.48 -0.62
CA ALA A 99 15.54 3.58 -0.85
C ALA A 99 15.10 5.03 -0.74
N VAL A 100 14.05 5.39 -1.48
CA VAL A 100 13.41 6.70 -1.40
C VAL A 100 12.01 6.50 -0.84
N PHE A 101 11.61 7.35 0.10
CA PHE A 101 10.27 7.36 0.64
C PHE A 101 9.69 8.77 0.62
N GLN A 102 8.37 8.84 0.58
CA GLN A 102 7.62 10.09 0.59
C GLN A 102 7.16 10.38 2.01
N LYS A 103 7.58 11.52 2.55
CA LYS A 103 7.09 12.08 3.79
C LYS A 103 6.00 13.08 3.47
N VAL A 104 4.79 12.82 3.95
CA VAL A 104 3.64 13.74 3.80
C VAL A 104 3.49 14.54 5.08
N GLU A 105 3.79 15.82 5.03
CA GLU A 105 3.56 16.77 6.12
C GLU A 105 2.31 17.60 5.84
N LEU A 106 1.43 17.75 6.82
CA LEU A 106 0.24 18.60 6.70
C LEU A 106 0.62 20.03 7.08
N GLU A 107 0.80 20.89 6.08
CA GLU A 107 1.02 22.32 6.28
C GLU A 107 -0.30 23.08 6.31
N ARG A 108 -0.51 23.85 7.38
CA ARG A 108 -1.65 24.77 7.48
C ARG A 108 -1.30 26.09 6.80
N SER A 109 -1.82 26.29 5.58
CA SER A 109 -1.68 27.54 4.84
C SER A 109 -3.00 28.32 4.89
N GLY A 110 -3.16 29.16 5.93
CA GLY A 110 -4.38 29.93 6.15
C GLY A 110 -5.59 29.06 6.56
N PRO A 111 -6.78 29.23 5.95
CA PRO A 111 -7.95 28.41 6.27
C PRO A 111 -7.91 26.99 5.66
N PHE A 112 -6.89 26.67 4.85
CA PHE A 112 -6.77 25.38 4.17
C PHE A 112 -5.59 24.56 4.72
N ILE A 113 -5.76 23.23 4.75
CA ILE A 113 -4.69 22.27 5.01
C ILE A 113 -4.15 21.83 3.65
N ARG A 114 -2.82 21.85 3.47
CA ARG A 114 -2.14 21.37 2.28
C ARG A 114 -1.22 20.22 2.67
N GLU A 115 -1.12 19.24 1.80
CA GLU A 115 -0.11 18.19 1.90
C GLU A 115 1.18 18.69 1.24
N ALA A 116 2.23 18.80 2.03
CA ALA A 116 3.59 18.99 1.56
C ALA A 116 4.26 17.60 1.48
N VAL A 117 4.53 17.13 0.26
CA VAL A 117 5.23 15.87 0.02
C VAL A 117 6.71 16.17 -0.15
N SER A 118 7.54 15.59 0.71
CA SER A 118 9.00 15.62 0.60
C SER A 118 9.53 14.21 0.36
N GLU A 119 10.57 14.08 -0.47
CA GLU A 119 11.24 12.80 -0.72
C GLU A 119 12.53 12.74 0.08
N GLU A 120 12.68 11.69 0.87
CA GLU A 120 13.88 11.44 1.67
C GLU A 120 14.50 10.09 1.30
N GLY A 121 15.83 10.04 1.29
CA GLY A 121 16.60 8.83 1.03
C GLY A 121 17.00 8.15 2.34
N THR A 122 16.87 6.82 2.40
CA THR A 122 17.36 6.00 3.52
C THR A 122 18.08 4.76 3.00
N LEU A 123 18.86 4.13 3.87
CA LEU A 123 19.38 2.78 3.65
C LEU A 123 18.43 1.77 4.27
N LEU A 124 18.13 0.70 3.53
CA LEU A 124 17.40 -0.48 3.99
C LEU A 124 18.36 -1.65 4.11
N ASN A 125 18.21 -2.44 5.16
CA ASN A 125 18.87 -3.73 5.27
C ASN A 125 17.96 -4.81 4.69
N ILE A 126 18.43 -5.48 3.65
CA ILE A 126 17.68 -6.53 2.96
C ILE A 126 18.49 -7.81 3.07
N SER A 127 17.87 -8.83 3.66
CA SER A 127 18.45 -10.17 3.73
C SER A 127 17.55 -11.19 3.06
N VAL A 128 18.16 -12.23 2.52
CA VAL A 128 17.47 -13.42 2.04
C VAL A 128 17.99 -14.63 2.81
N GLU A 129 17.08 -15.51 3.17
CA GLU A 129 17.39 -16.79 3.79
C GLU A 129 16.69 -17.89 3.00
N THR A 130 17.44 -18.90 2.58
CA THR A 130 16.91 -20.15 2.04
C THR A 130 16.94 -21.20 3.13
N ARG A 131 15.85 -21.94 3.30
CA ARG A 131 15.74 -23.08 4.23
C ARG A 131 15.05 -24.23 3.55
N THR A 132 15.33 -25.46 3.98
CA THR A 132 14.57 -26.63 3.53
C THR A 132 13.06 -26.40 3.75
N GLY A 133 12.25 -26.62 2.70
CA GLY A 133 10.86 -26.20 2.68
C GLY A 133 10.09 -26.72 1.47
N LYS A 134 9.04 -25.98 1.07
CA LYS A 134 8.07 -26.38 0.04
C LYS A 134 8.08 -25.42 -1.16
N GLY A 135 9.18 -24.74 -1.40
CA GLY A 135 9.30 -23.79 -2.52
C GLY A 135 8.48 -22.52 -2.31
N ARG A 136 8.26 -22.09 -1.06
CA ARG A 136 7.49 -20.88 -0.75
C ARG A 136 8.41 -19.66 -0.81
N VAL A 137 7.88 -18.54 -1.31
CA VAL A 137 8.57 -17.25 -1.27
C VAL A 137 7.83 -16.34 -0.31
N LEU A 138 8.48 -15.96 0.77
CA LEU A 138 7.91 -15.19 1.87
C LEU A 138 8.62 -13.85 1.96
N VAL A 139 7.87 -12.78 2.20
CA VAL A 139 8.43 -11.44 2.43
C VAL A 139 8.00 -10.95 3.80
N GLN A 140 8.99 -10.71 4.66
CA GLN A 140 8.82 -10.08 5.95
C GLN A 140 9.35 -8.66 5.88
N THR A 141 8.52 -7.68 6.22
CA THR A 141 8.89 -6.27 6.15
C THR A 141 8.63 -5.56 7.47
N THR A 142 9.55 -4.68 7.86
CA THR A 142 9.37 -3.78 8.99
C THR A 142 10.05 -2.45 8.63
N PRO A 143 9.30 -1.39 8.31
CA PRO A 143 7.82 -1.23 8.38
C PRO A 143 7.06 -2.02 7.30
N LEU A 144 5.72 -2.00 7.35
CA LEU A 144 4.85 -2.69 6.38
C LEU A 144 5.04 -2.09 4.98
N MET A 145 5.28 -2.93 3.98
CA MET A 145 5.58 -2.52 2.60
C MET A 145 4.46 -2.93 1.64
N GLY A 146 4.43 -2.29 0.46
CA GLY A 146 3.40 -2.52 -0.56
C GLY A 146 3.47 -3.91 -1.24
N VAL A 147 2.36 -4.30 -1.88
CA VAL A 147 2.20 -5.61 -2.55
C VAL A 147 3.20 -5.88 -3.68
N ILE A 148 3.77 -4.83 -4.28
CA ILE A 148 4.76 -4.93 -5.36
C ILE A 148 6.02 -5.66 -4.90
N PHE A 149 6.37 -5.59 -3.60
CA PHE A 149 7.53 -6.30 -3.05
C PHE A 149 7.37 -7.82 -3.10
N GLN A 150 6.16 -8.34 -2.88
CA GLN A 150 5.90 -9.77 -2.91
C GLN A 150 5.99 -10.34 -4.34
N ASP A 151 5.53 -9.59 -5.34
CA ASP A 151 5.64 -9.98 -6.75
C ASP A 151 7.09 -9.89 -7.25
N ALA A 152 7.81 -8.83 -6.85
CA ALA A 152 9.23 -8.68 -7.11
C ALA A 152 10.05 -9.82 -6.49
N ALA A 153 9.71 -10.27 -5.28
CA ALA A 153 10.36 -11.41 -4.63
C ALA A 153 10.14 -12.73 -5.40
N ASN A 154 8.92 -13.00 -5.86
CA ASN A 154 8.64 -14.18 -6.69
C ASN A 154 9.45 -14.16 -7.99
N THR A 155 9.49 -13.00 -8.67
CA THR A 155 10.25 -12.81 -9.89
C THR A 155 11.76 -12.98 -9.64
N ALA A 156 12.27 -12.42 -8.55
CA ALA A 156 13.68 -12.53 -8.18
C ALA A 156 14.12 -13.98 -7.96
N VAL A 157 13.29 -14.77 -7.27
CA VAL A 157 13.54 -16.21 -7.08
C VAL A 157 13.53 -16.94 -8.41
N PHE A 158 12.53 -16.69 -9.26
CA PHE A 158 12.45 -17.29 -10.60
C PHE A 158 13.70 -17.00 -11.44
N VAL A 159 14.12 -15.74 -11.50
CA VAL A 159 15.32 -15.33 -12.25
C VAL A 159 16.58 -15.94 -11.64
N ALA A 160 16.73 -15.95 -10.31
CA ALA A 160 17.89 -16.56 -9.66
C ALA A 160 18.01 -18.06 -9.95
N GLN A 161 16.90 -18.79 -9.96
CA GLN A 161 16.87 -20.21 -10.36
C GLN A 161 17.25 -20.40 -11.83
N GLN A 162 16.77 -19.51 -12.71
CA GLN A 162 17.09 -19.55 -14.14
C GLN A 162 18.58 -19.32 -14.40
N GLU A 163 19.18 -18.35 -13.71
CA GLU A 163 20.60 -17.97 -13.88
C GLU A 163 21.56 -19.00 -13.24
N THR A 164 21.19 -19.57 -12.09
CA THR A 164 22.05 -20.55 -11.38
C THR A 164 21.84 -21.99 -11.83
N GLY A 165 20.68 -22.29 -12.44
CA GLY A 165 20.28 -23.66 -12.77
C GLY A 165 19.89 -24.51 -11.55
N VAL A 166 19.83 -23.91 -10.34
CA VAL A 166 19.47 -24.61 -9.11
C VAL A 166 17.97 -24.53 -8.88
N SER A 167 17.34 -25.68 -8.61
CA SER A 167 15.93 -25.71 -8.19
C SER A 167 15.80 -25.37 -6.72
N LEU A 168 14.98 -24.38 -6.39
CA LEU A 168 14.55 -24.05 -5.03
C LEU A 168 13.19 -24.66 -4.68
N SER A 169 12.66 -25.62 -5.46
CA SER A 169 11.35 -26.24 -5.18
C SER A 169 11.30 -26.95 -3.82
N GLY A 170 12.43 -27.45 -3.32
CA GLY A 170 12.58 -28.04 -1.98
C GLY A 170 13.01 -27.05 -0.88
N SER A 171 13.03 -25.75 -1.16
CA SER A 171 13.51 -24.71 -0.23
C SER A 171 12.55 -23.53 -0.16
N ASP A 172 12.21 -23.09 1.04
CA ASP A 172 11.53 -21.81 1.22
C ASP A 172 12.55 -20.67 1.16
N VAL A 173 12.20 -19.59 0.48
CA VAL A 173 12.98 -18.35 0.37
C VAL A 173 12.29 -17.26 1.18
N ILE A 174 13.01 -16.68 2.13
CA ILE A 174 12.47 -15.68 3.05
C ILE A 174 13.26 -14.38 2.86
N PHE A 175 12.61 -13.35 2.34
CA PHE A 175 13.17 -12.00 2.31
C PHE A 175 12.80 -11.25 3.59
N SER A 176 13.79 -10.66 4.25
CA SER A 176 13.58 -9.78 5.39
C SER A 176 14.07 -8.37 5.06
N ILE A 177 13.20 -7.39 5.15
CA ILE A 177 13.49 -5.98 4.88
C ILE A 177 13.31 -5.21 6.17
N THR A 178 14.38 -4.59 6.64
CA THR A 178 14.39 -3.83 7.90
C THR A 178 14.95 -2.43 7.69
N SER A 179 14.37 -1.47 8.40
CA SER A 179 14.86 -0.09 8.46
C SER A 179 14.94 0.38 9.90
N ASN A 180 15.91 1.24 10.17
CA ASN A 180 16.08 1.89 11.46
C ASN A 180 15.14 3.09 11.64
N GLN A 181 14.42 3.48 10.58
CA GLN A 181 13.47 4.59 10.57
C GLN A 181 12.05 4.07 10.35
N GLU A 182 11.06 4.65 11.03
CA GLU A 182 9.65 4.44 10.71
C GLU A 182 9.34 5.13 9.37
N ILE A 183 9.34 4.34 8.30
CA ILE A 183 9.09 4.80 6.95
C ILE A 183 7.64 4.49 6.55
N PRO A 184 6.89 5.42 5.93
CA PRO A 184 5.49 5.19 5.53
C PRO A 184 5.29 4.21 4.35
N GLY A 185 6.30 3.38 4.04
CA GLY A 185 6.32 2.46 2.92
C GLY A 185 7.35 2.89 1.88
N VAL A 186 8.03 1.91 1.28
CA VAL A 186 8.92 2.11 0.13
C VAL A 186 8.27 1.40 -1.04
N ASP A 187 8.27 2.04 -2.19
CA ASP A 187 7.78 1.49 -3.46
C ASP A 187 8.85 1.69 -4.53
N GLY A 188 9.10 0.66 -5.35
CA GLY A 188 10.14 0.70 -6.37
C GLY A 188 10.54 -0.66 -6.92
N SER A 189 10.62 -0.76 -8.26
CA SER A 189 11.05 -1.97 -8.99
C SER A 189 12.53 -2.32 -8.78
N SER A 190 13.34 -1.39 -8.30
CA SER A 190 14.77 -1.57 -8.01
C SER A 190 15.04 -2.65 -6.97
N ALA A 191 14.08 -2.91 -6.06
CA ALA A 191 14.18 -3.97 -5.07
C ALA A 191 14.30 -5.37 -5.69
N GLY A 192 13.67 -5.61 -6.85
CA GLY A 192 13.68 -6.93 -7.50
C GLY A 192 15.07 -7.35 -8.00
N ALA A 193 15.85 -6.42 -8.55
CA ALA A 193 17.21 -6.71 -9.02
C ALA A 193 18.13 -7.09 -7.86
N LEU A 194 18.04 -6.35 -6.76
CA LEU A 194 18.78 -6.63 -5.54
C LEU A 194 18.38 -7.97 -4.92
N MET A 195 17.08 -8.24 -4.80
CA MET A 195 16.58 -9.54 -4.30
C MET A 195 17.10 -10.70 -5.16
N THR A 196 17.21 -10.51 -6.47
CA THR A 196 17.77 -11.52 -7.38
C THR A 196 19.23 -11.79 -7.04
N LEU A 197 20.04 -10.75 -6.91
CA LEU A 197 21.47 -10.86 -6.56
C LEU A 197 21.68 -11.52 -5.20
N LEU A 198 20.90 -11.11 -4.19
CA LEU A 198 20.91 -11.73 -2.86
C LEU A 198 20.55 -13.21 -2.94
N THR A 199 19.55 -13.59 -3.73
CA THR A 199 19.13 -14.98 -3.89
C THR A 199 20.22 -15.81 -4.58
N ILE A 200 20.84 -15.29 -5.64
CA ILE A 200 21.99 -15.92 -6.30
C ILE A 200 23.15 -16.10 -5.32
N SER A 201 23.43 -15.08 -4.50
CA SER A 201 24.46 -15.11 -3.48
C SER A 201 24.17 -16.17 -2.40
N ALA A 202 22.92 -16.28 -1.93
CA ALA A 202 22.50 -17.30 -0.98
C ALA A 202 22.56 -18.72 -1.57
N ILE A 203 22.24 -18.89 -2.86
CA ILE A 203 22.38 -20.18 -3.58
C ILE A 203 23.86 -20.60 -3.67
N ASN A 204 24.73 -19.66 -4.02
CA ASN A 204 26.15 -19.94 -4.28
C ASN A 204 27.01 -19.93 -3.00
N GLY A 205 26.47 -19.46 -1.86
CA GLY A 205 27.23 -19.23 -0.64
C GLY A 205 28.31 -18.15 -0.77
N THR A 206 28.11 -17.17 -1.67
CA THR A 206 29.08 -16.11 -1.93
C THR A 206 28.69 -14.84 -1.19
N GLU A 207 29.59 -14.24 -0.42
CA GLU A 207 29.35 -12.94 0.20
C GLU A 207 29.31 -11.83 -0.86
N LEU A 208 28.31 -10.95 -0.74
CA LEU A 208 28.23 -9.74 -1.56
C LEU A 208 29.12 -8.66 -0.96
N ASN A 209 29.67 -7.79 -1.81
CA ASN A 209 30.51 -6.69 -1.37
C ASN A 209 29.65 -5.54 -0.80
N ASP A 210 29.80 -5.26 0.48
CA ASP A 210 29.08 -4.20 1.21
C ASP A 210 29.45 -2.77 0.78
N SER A 211 30.43 -2.59 -0.12
CA SER A 211 30.92 -1.28 -0.56
C SER A 211 30.27 -0.76 -1.86
N ILE A 212 29.24 -1.44 -2.38
CA ILE A 212 28.55 -1.09 -3.64
C ILE A 212 27.28 -0.30 -3.36
#